data_AF-A0A9Q0TGJ5-F1
#
_entry.id   AF-A0A9Q0TGJ5-F1
#
_cell.length_a   1.000
_cell.length_b   1.000
_cell.length_c   1.000
_cell.angle_alpha   90.00
_cell.angle_beta   90.00
_cell.angle_gamma   90.00
#
_symmetry.space_group_name_H-M   'P 1'
#
loop_
_entity.id
_entity.type
_entity.pdbx_description
1 polymer ?
#
loop_
_entity_poly.entity_id
_entity_poly.type
_entity_poly.pdbx_seq_one_letter_code
_entity_poly.pdbx_strand_id
1 'polypeptide(L)'
;MVIEEEENLKNYYDLIQQYKSLKKDVRDIVFSPKHCLPYLQAGRLVCMQCTESDDKSPSFLIEDLVTWGVIVNFDRVKGVSDVDVDDASRKPENANYTVDVLTRCVVTKDGVTKKKIKVVPLKEPGEPLIVSIPIDQINILSSARLYMSKDLLPLEVRENTLKQVSEFLSRKPSGLPLDPEGDMNIQSSSYKKTVRRIEALEHLFEKHEIAKSPLIKEKLKVLHSKQELTARIKLIRKSMRSSTALAFKDELKARKRVLRRLGYITSDDVVELKGKVACEISSADELTLTELMFNGVLKDLKVEEMVSLLSCFVWQEKLQDAAKPREELDFLFTQLQDTARRVAKLQFECKVQIDVENFVSSFRPDIMEAVYAWAKGSKFYEIMEITKVFEGSLIRAIRRLEEVLQQLIEAAKSIGEIELEAKFEEAVSKIKRDIVFAASLYL
;
A
#
# COMPACT_ATOMS: atom_id res chain seq x y z
N MET A 1 22.27 -22.59 19.28
CA MET A 1 23.28 -22.82 18.24
C MET A 1 24.56 -22.11 18.66
N VAL A 2 25.56 -22.85 19.11
CA VAL A 2 26.92 -22.33 19.36
C VAL A 2 27.71 -22.61 18.10
N ILE A 3 28.30 -21.57 17.50
CA ILE A 3 29.11 -21.67 16.29
C ILE A 3 30.52 -21.28 16.68
N GLU A 4 31.49 -22.17 16.48
CA GLU A 4 32.90 -21.85 16.67
C GLU A 4 33.34 -20.78 15.66
N GLU A 5 34.10 -19.78 16.12
CA GLU A 5 34.56 -18.64 15.31
C GLU A 5 33.42 -17.83 14.66
N GLU A 6 32.30 -17.67 15.37
CA GLU A 6 31.09 -17.01 14.87
C GLU A 6 31.34 -15.61 14.27
N GLU A 7 32.22 -14.81 14.88
CA GLU A 7 32.53 -13.46 14.40
C GLU A 7 33.23 -13.47 13.04
N ASN A 8 34.24 -14.33 12.87
CA ASN A 8 34.95 -14.46 11.60
C ASN A 8 34.05 -15.08 10.52
N LEU A 9 33.19 -16.04 10.89
CA LEU A 9 32.22 -16.62 9.96
C LEU A 9 31.17 -15.60 9.52
N LYS A 10 30.75 -14.72 10.44
CA LYS A 10 29.85 -13.60 10.14
C LYS A 10 30.49 -12.61 9.19
N ASN A 11 31.74 -12.23 9.43
CA ASN A 11 32.50 -11.36 8.52
C ASN A 11 32.59 -11.98 7.12
N TYR A 12 32.94 -13.26 7.02
CA TYR A 12 33.00 -13.98 5.75
C TYR A 12 31.64 -14.07 5.05
N TYR A 13 30.57 -14.32 5.82
CA TYR A 13 29.21 -14.34 5.31
C TYR A 13 28.75 -12.97 4.78
N ASP A 14 29.04 -11.89 5.52
CA ASP A 14 28.73 -10.52 5.10
C ASP A 14 29.51 -10.16 3.83
N LEU A 15 30.77 -10.61 3.70
CA LEU A 15 31.55 -10.47 2.45
C LEU A 15 30.90 -11.23 1.29
N ILE A 16 30.42 -12.46 1.48
CA ILE A 16 29.67 -13.21 0.45
C ILE A 16 28.41 -12.45 0.02
N GLN A 17 27.64 -11.92 0.98
CA GLN A 17 26.44 -11.15 0.67
C GLN A 17 26.76 -9.88 -0.12
N GLN A 18 27.81 -9.15 0.27
CA GLN A 18 28.28 -7.98 -0.46
C GLN A 18 28.74 -8.33 -1.88
N TYR A 19 29.49 -9.42 -2.04
CA TYR A 19 29.94 -9.90 -3.34
C TYR A 19 28.77 -10.24 -4.25
N LYS A 20 27.76 -10.96 -3.74
CA LYS A 20 26.54 -11.28 -4.49
C LYS A 20 25.76 -10.03 -4.88
N SER A 21 25.65 -9.05 -3.97
CA SER A 21 25.01 -7.76 -4.26
C SER A 21 25.75 -7.01 -5.37
N LEU A 22 27.08 -6.87 -5.28
CA LEU A 22 27.86 -6.16 -6.29
C LEU A 22 27.85 -6.87 -7.64
N LYS A 23 27.88 -8.21 -7.67
CA LYS A 23 27.70 -8.99 -8.90
C LYS A 23 26.32 -8.75 -9.52
N LYS A 24 25.27 -8.64 -8.71
CA LYS A 24 23.95 -8.27 -9.18
C LYS A 24 23.94 -6.84 -9.74
N ASP A 25 24.53 -5.88 -9.05
CA ASP A 25 24.62 -4.49 -9.53
C ASP A 25 25.36 -4.40 -10.87
N VAL A 26 26.46 -5.14 -11.03
CA VAL A 26 27.18 -5.24 -12.31
C VAL A 26 26.28 -5.82 -13.39
N ARG A 27 25.56 -6.92 -13.10
CA ARG A 27 24.62 -7.54 -14.04
C ARG A 27 23.53 -6.54 -14.45
N ASP A 28 22.91 -5.85 -13.51
CA ASP A 28 21.83 -4.90 -13.78
C ASP A 28 22.33 -3.73 -14.67
N ILE A 29 23.59 -3.31 -14.51
CA ILE A 29 24.20 -2.30 -15.38
C ILE A 29 24.45 -2.87 -16.79
N VAL A 30 25.13 -4.02 -16.89
CA VAL A 30 25.52 -4.64 -18.17
C VAL A 30 24.29 -5.04 -18.99
N PHE A 31 23.28 -5.58 -18.32
CA PHE A 31 22.04 -6.07 -18.91
C PHE A 31 20.93 -5.04 -18.95
N SER A 32 21.19 -3.77 -18.60
CA SER A 32 20.24 -2.70 -18.88
C SER A 32 19.92 -2.66 -20.38
N PRO A 33 18.65 -2.42 -20.78
CA PRO A 33 18.25 -2.43 -22.19
C PRO A 33 19.09 -1.50 -23.07
N LYS A 34 19.59 -0.40 -22.49
CA LYS A 34 20.52 0.51 -23.15
C LYS A 34 21.80 -0.17 -23.68
N HIS A 35 22.35 -1.13 -22.94
CA HIS A 35 23.64 -1.75 -23.23
C HIS A 35 23.51 -3.12 -23.90
N CYS A 36 22.52 -3.93 -23.52
CA CYS A 36 22.44 -5.32 -23.97
C CYS A 36 21.67 -5.52 -25.29
N LEU A 37 20.69 -4.66 -25.63
CA LEU A 37 19.81 -4.85 -26.79
C LEU A 37 20.55 -5.07 -28.13
N PRO A 38 21.62 -4.33 -28.47
CA PRO A 38 22.36 -4.55 -29.73
C PRO A 38 22.98 -5.95 -29.85
N TYR A 39 23.20 -6.60 -28.71
CA TYR A 39 23.87 -7.90 -28.61
C TYR A 39 22.88 -9.06 -28.51
N LEU A 40 21.57 -8.84 -28.35
CA LEU A 40 20.54 -9.89 -28.30
C LEU A 40 20.17 -10.43 -29.70
N GLN A 41 21.18 -10.70 -30.53
CA GLN A 41 21.01 -11.18 -31.89
C GLN A 41 20.71 -12.68 -31.91
N ALA A 42 19.81 -13.10 -32.81
CA ALA A 42 19.53 -14.51 -33.07
C ALA A 42 20.83 -15.29 -33.37
N GLY A 43 20.93 -16.48 -32.76
CA GLY A 43 22.06 -17.39 -32.86
C GLY A 43 23.17 -17.14 -31.82
N ARG A 44 23.10 -16.05 -31.04
CA ARG A 44 24.12 -15.78 -29.99
C ARG A 44 23.96 -16.73 -28.81
N LEU A 45 25.08 -17.18 -28.25
CA LEU A 45 25.08 -17.98 -27.03
C LEU A 45 24.86 -17.11 -25.79
N VAL A 46 24.04 -17.60 -24.89
CA VAL A 46 23.68 -16.91 -23.64
C VAL A 46 23.75 -17.89 -22.47
N CYS A 47 24.30 -17.42 -21.37
CA CYS A 47 24.35 -18.13 -20.10
C CYS A 47 23.26 -17.57 -19.19
N MET A 48 22.42 -18.44 -18.64
CA MET A 48 21.31 -18.07 -17.76
C MET A 48 21.35 -18.89 -16.48
N GLN A 49 20.71 -18.38 -15.43
CA GLN A 49 20.60 -19.09 -14.17
C GLN A 49 19.58 -20.24 -14.29
N CYS A 50 19.93 -21.43 -13.79
CA CYS A 50 18.99 -22.54 -13.69
C CYS A 50 17.87 -22.21 -12.70
N THR A 51 16.66 -22.71 -12.95
CA THR A 51 15.57 -22.56 -11.97
C THR A 51 15.85 -23.43 -10.76
N GLU A 52 16.20 -22.82 -9.61
CA GLU A 52 16.41 -23.56 -8.36
C GLU A 52 15.18 -24.42 -8.02
N SER A 53 15.43 -25.66 -7.60
CA SER A 53 14.42 -26.54 -7.01
C SER A 53 13.73 -25.83 -5.84
N ASP A 54 12.44 -26.13 -5.60
CA ASP A 54 11.62 -25.52 -4.53
C ASP A 54 12.21 -25.65 -3.10
N ASP A 55 13.32 -26.37 -2.92
CA ASP A 55 14.17 -26.29 -1.73
C ASP A 55 14.96 -24.98 -1.70
N LYS A 56 14.49 -24.05 -0.87
CA LYS A 56 15.19 -22.82 -0.45
C LYS A 56 16.48 -23.15 0.33
N SER A 57 17.42 -23.87 -0.26
CA SER A 57 18.79 -23.86 0.22
C SER A 57 19.45 -22.61 -0.35
N PRO A 58 19.73 -21.56 0.44
CA PRO A 58 20.57 -20.47 -0.01
C PRO A 58 21.86 -21.05 -0.59
N SER A 59 22.15 -20.72 -1.84
CA SER A 59 23.40 -21.09 -2.48
C SER A 59 24.54 -20.37 -1.75
N PHE A 60 25.22 -21.03 -0.81
CA PHE A 60 26.45 -20.50 -0.21
C PHE A 60 27.66 -20.67 -1.14
N LEU A 61 27.42 -21.22 -2.34
CA LEU A 61 28.41 -21.30 -3.40
C LEU A 61 28.58 -19.93 -4.04
N ILE A 62 29.84 -19.59 -4.33
CA ILE A 62 30.23 -18.41 -5.11
C ILE A 62 29.81 -18.58 -6.58
N GLU A 63 29.63 -19.83 -7.01
CA GLU A 63 29.20 -20.22 -8.35
C GLU A 63 27.69 -20.52 -8.34
N ASP A 64 26.95 -19.73 -9.12
CA ASP A 64 25.54 -19.99 -9.39
C ASP A 64 25.43 -21.21 -10.34
N LEU A 65 24.39 -22.03 -10.15
CA LEU A 65 24.05 -23.08 -11.13
C LEU A 65 23.59 -22.42 -12.42
N VAL A 66 24.43 -22.47 -13.45
CA VAL A 66 24.19 -21.84 -14.75
C VAL A 66 24.05 -22.87 -15.86
N THR A 67 23.28 -22.51 -16.89
CA THR A 67 23.18 -23.27 -18.13
C THR A 67 23.35 -22.35 -19.33
N TRP A 68 23.71 -22.94 -20.47
CA TRP A 68 23.91 -22.23 -21.72
C TRP A 68 22.80 -22.54 -22.71
N GLY A 69 22.40 -21.55 -23.48
CA GLY A 69 21.41 -21.66 -24.56
C GLY A 69 21.72 -20.75 -25.73
N VAL A 70 20.82 -20.75 -26.72
CA VAL A 70 20.92 -19.94 -27.95
C VAL A 70 19.75 -18.99 -28.02
N ILE A 71 20.03 -17.69 -28.21
CA ILE A 71 19.00 -16.67 -28.43
C ILE A 71 18.29 -16.93 -29.75
N VAL A 72 16.97 -17.03 -29.70
CA VAL A 72 16.10 -17.19 -30.86
C VAL A 72 15.53 -15.83 -31.26
N ASN A 73 14.90 -15.14 -30.31
CA ASN A 73 14.30 -13.83 -30.49
C ASN A 73 14.31 -13.05 -29.17
N PHE A 74 13.96 -11.77 -29.20
CA PHE A 74 13.62 -11.02 -28.00
C PHE A 74 12.42 -10.11 -28.29
N ASP A 75 11.56 -9.92 -27.29
CA ASP A 75 10.31 -9.17 -27.42
C ASP A 75 10.15 -8.18 -26.27
N ARG A 76 9.54 -7.03 -26.57
CA ARG A 76 9.20 -6.02 -25.56
C ARG A 76 7.91 -6.44 -24.84
N VAL A 77 7.97 -6.49 -23.51
CA VAL A 77 6.80 -6.78 -22.66
C VAL A 77 5.87 -5.58 -22.70
N LYS A 78 4.64 -5.77 -23.19
CA LYS A 78 3.56 -4.77 -23.13
C LYS A 78 2.87 -4.87 -21.77
N GLY A 79 2.78 -3.78 -21.01
CA GLY A 79 2.11 -3.76 -19.71
C GLY A 79 0.61 -4.06 -19.82
N VAL A 80 0.07 -4.89 -18.92
CA VAL A 80 -1.36 -5.26 -18.84
C VAL A 80 -2.11 -4.38 -17.81
N SER A 81 -1.56 -3.24 -17.40
CA SER A 81 -2.25 -2.36 -16.45
C SER A 81 -3.24 -1.45 -17.17
N ASP A 82 -4.53 -1.69 -16.93
CA ASP A 82 -5.66 -0.78 -17.12
C ASP A 82 -5.46 0.52 -16.32
N VAL A 83 -4.54 1.40 -16.75
CA VAL A 83 -4.61 2.86 -16.52
C VAL A 83 -3.80 3.52 -17.63
N ASP A 84 -4.46 4.37 -18.40
CA ASP A 84 -3.92 5.18 -19.50
C ASP A 84 -2.67 5.99 -19.13
N VAL A 85 -1.49 5.39 -19.32
CA VAL A 85 -0.25 6.13 -19.60
C VAL A 85 0.52 5.34 -20.65
N ASP A 86 0.60 5.91 -21.86
CA ASP A 86 1.26 5.41 -23.06
C ASP A 86 2.54 4.56 -22.80
N ASP A 87 2.40 3.25 -22.74
CA ASP A 87 3.56 2.33 -22.70
C ASP A 87 4.38 2.42 -24.01
N ALA A 88 3.79 2.94 -25.08
CA ALA A 88 4.44 3.27 -26.35
C ALA A 88 5.35 4.51 -26.27
N SER A 89 5.16 5.40 -25.29
CA SER A 89 5.96 6.63 -25.12
C SER A 89 7.27 6.42 -24.34
N ARG A 90 7.42 5.28 -23.64
CA ARG A 90 8.66 4.93 -22.93
C ARG A 90 9.76 4.64 -23.94
N LYS A 91 10.88 5.38 -23.81
CA LYS A 91 12.13 5.11 -24.54
C LYS A 91 12.49 3.62 -24.43
N PRO A 92 12.99 2.99 -25.50
CA PRO A 92 13.33 1.55 -25.51
C PRO A 92 14.32 1.18 -24.39
N GLU A 93 15.18 2.12 -23.99
CA GLU A 93 16.14 1.95 -22.89
C GLU A 93 15.50 1.69 -21.52
N ASN A 94 14.21 2.05 -21.34
CA ASN A 94 13.48 1.97 -20.08
C ASN A 94 12.32 0.95 -20.12
N ALA A 95 12.24 0.14 -21.17
CA ALA A 95 11.20 -0.88 -21.31
C ALA A 95 11.66 -2.24 -20.81
N ASN A 96 10.71 -3.09 -20.44
CA ASN A 96 10.98 -4.47 -20.06
C ASN A 96 11.01 -5.36 -21.31
N TYR A 97 11.95 -6.28 -21.36
CA TYR A 97 12.13 -7.21 -22.47
C TYR A 97 12.24 -8.65 -21.97
N THR A 98 11.73 -9.57 -22.77
CA THR A 98 11.93 -11.01 -22.61
C THR A 98 12.76 -11.52 -23.77
N VAL A 99 13.65 -12.46 -23.50
CA VAL A 99 14.50 -13.11 -24.50
C VAL A 99 14.07 -14.56 -24.62
N ASP A 100 13.75 -14.97 -25.84
CA ASP A 100 13.44 -16.35 -26.17
C ASP A 100 14.73 -17.11 -26.37
N VAL A 101 14.98 -18.08 -25.50
CA VAL A 101 16.21 -18.87 -25.54
C VAL A 101 15.91 -20.35 -25.68
N LEU A 102 16.57 -20.99 -26.65
CA LEU A 102 16.58 -22.45 -26.79
C LEU A 102 17.57 -23.03 -25.77
N THR A 103 17.06 -23.80 -24.81
CA THR A 103 17.86 -24.47 -23.78
C THR A 103 17.24 -25.81 -23.39
N ARG A 104 17.94 -26.58 -22.55
CA ARG A 104 17.44 -27.87 -22.04
C ARG A 104 16.53 -27.66 -20.84
N CYS A 105 15.33 -28.24 -20.89
CA CYS A 105 14.29 -28.06 -19.88
C CYS A 105 13.65 -29.37 -19.48
N VAL A 106 13.21 -29.46 -18.22
CA VAL A 106 12.31 -30.51 -17.74
C VAL A 106 10.91 -29.95 -17.64
N VAL A 107 9.95 -30.63 -18.28
CA VAL A 107 8.53 -30.23 -18.24
C VAL A 107 7.81 -31.12 -17.24
N THR A 108 7.35 -30.54 -16.14
CA THR A 108 6.48 -31.24 -15.19
C THR A 108 5.03 -30.89 -15.48
N LYS A 109 4.19 -31.91 -15.69
CA LYS A 109 2.73 -31.75 -15.82
C LYS A 109 2.11 -31.84 -14.43
N ASP A 110 1.89 -30.70 -13.78
CA ASP A 110 0.96 -30.66 -12.65
C ASP A 110 -0.47 -30.73 -13.18
N GLY A 111 -1.31 -31.56 -12.55
CA GLY A 111 -2.59 -32.04 -13.05
C GLY A 111 -3.71 -31.00 -13.32
N VAL A 112 -3.40 -29.71 -13.43
CA VAL A 112 -4.36 -28.65 -13.82
C VAL A 112 -3.64 -27.59 -14.66
N THR A 113 -3.84 -27.66 -15.99
CA THR A 113 -3.62 -26.65 -17.06
C THR A 113 -2.33 -25.81 -17.17
N LYS A 114 -1.41 -25.77 -16.19
CA LYS A 114 -0.15 -25.03 -16.29
C LYS A 114 1.05 -25.97 -16.29
N LYS A 115 1.72 -26.07 -17.45
CA LYS A 115 3.02 -26.77 -17.57
C LYS A 115 4.08 -25.97 -16.79
N LYS A 116 4.70 -26.55 -15.76
CA LYS A 116 5.86 -25.94 -15.07
C LYS A 116 7.11 -26.36 -15.85
N ILE A 117 7.73 -25.39 -16.51
CA ILE A 117 9.00 -25.58 -17.25
C ILE A 117 10.13 -25.23 -16.29
N LYS A 118 11.06 -26.17 -16.07
CA LYS A 118 12.28 -25.96 -15.30
C LYS A 118 13.48 -25.99 -16.22
N VAL A 119 14.30 -24.94 -16.18
CA VAL A 119 15.55 -24.86 -16.95
C VAL A 119 16.62 -25.65 -16.20
N VAL A 120 17.27 -26.58 -16.88
CA VAL A 120 18.27 -27.50 -16.30
C VAL A 120 19.64 -27.36 -17.00
N PRO A 121 20.74 -27.78 -16.34
CA PRO A 121 22.04 -27.89 -16.98
C PRO A 121 21.99 -28.73 -18.27
N LEU A 122 22.76 -28.34 -19.28
CA LEU A 122 22.79 -29.03 -20.59
C LEU A 122 23.11 -30.54 -20.53
N LYS A 123 23.81 -30.97 -19.46
CA LYS A 123 24.21 -32.37 -19.23
C LYS A 123 23.13 -33.21 -18.55
N GLU A 124 22.12 -32.59 -17.95
CA GLU A 124 21.03 -33.29 -17.26
C GLU A 124 19.96 -33.78 -18.26
N PRO A 125 19.18 -34.81 -17.92
CA PRO A 125 18.09 -35.27 -18.79
C PRO A 125 17.01 -34.17 -18.92
N GLY A 126 16.59 -33.89 -20.14
CA GLY A 126 15.55 -32.90 -20.43
C GLY A 126 15.31 -32.75 -21.93
N GLU A 127 14.24 -32.07 -22.30
CA GLU A 127 13.85 -31.80 -23.68
C GLU A 127 14.33 -30.40 -24.13
N PRO A 128 14.70 -30.21 -25.41
CA PRO A 128 15.13 -28.92 -25.92
C PRO A 128 13.91 -28.03 -26.17
N LEU A 129 13.73 -26.97 -25.37
CA LEU A 129 12.58 -26.09 -25.43
C LEU A 129 13.00 -24.63 -25.55
N ILE A 130 12.18 -23.84 -26.26
CA ILE A 130 12.31 -22.39 -26.31
C ILE A 130 11.57 -21.82 -25.11
N VAL A 131 12.28 -21.06 -24.27
CA VAL A 131 11.72 -20.47 -23.05
C VAL A 131 11.95 -18.97 -23.08
N SER A 132 10.91 -18.19 -22.83
CA SER A 132 10.98 -16.74 -22.69
C SER A 132 11.43 -16.38 -21.28
N ILE A 133 12.61 -15.79 -21.14
CA ILE A 133 13.15 -15.35 -19.85
C ILE A 133 13.28 -13.82 -19.78
N PRO A 134 13.01 -13.18 -18.64
CA PRO A 134 13.39 -11.78 -18.43
C PRO A 134 14.90 -11.58 -18.56
N ILE A 135 15.32 -10.40 -19.02
CA ILE A 135 16.74 -10.06 -19.15
C ILE A 135 17.51 -10.22 -17.82
N ASP A 136 16.87 -9.97 -16.68
CA ASP A 136 17.45 -10.12 -15.34
C ASP A 136 17.95 -11.54 -15.01
N GLN A 137 17.45 -12.56 -15.73
CA GLN A 137 17.86 -13.96 -15.56
C GLN A 137 19.10 -14.34 -16.39
N ILE A 138 19.60 -13.41 -17.21
CA ILE A 138 20.79 -13.61 -18.03
C ILE A 138 22.04 -13.27 -17.22
N ASN A 139 23.01 -14.18 -17.22
CA ASN A 139 24.28 -14.02 -16.52
C ASN A 139 25.41 -13.58 -17.45
N ILE A 140 25.51 -14.15 -18.65
CA ILE A 140 26.61 -13.89 -19.60
C ILE A 140 26.09 -13.93 -21.04
N LEU A 141 26.56 -13.01 -21.88
CA LEU A 141 26.40 -13.08 -23.35
C LEU A 141 27.74 -13.47 -23.97
N SER A 142 27.71 -14.40 -24.92
CA SER A 142 28.91 -14.79 -25.66
C SER A 142 29.20 -13.84 -26.82
N SER A 143 30.48 -13.70 -27.18
CA SER A 143 30.90 -13.11 -28.47
C SER A 143 30.58 -14.04 -29.65
N ALA A 144 30.43 -15.35 -29.42
CA ALA A 144 30.15 -16.33 -30.45
C ALA A 144 28.67 -16.40 -30.84
N ARG A 145 28.44 -16.60 -32.14
CA ARG A 145 27.12 -16.84 -32.73
C ARG A 145 27.15 -18.14 -33.52
N LEU A 146 26.15 -18.99 -33.30
CA LEU A 146 25.92 -20.20 -34.05
C LEU A 146 24.99 -19.93 -35.23
N TYR A 147 25.23 -20.61 -36.34
CA TYR A 147 24.29 -20.61 -37.46
C TYR A 147 23.09 -21.48 -37.09
N MET A 148 21.93 -20.86 -36.95
CA MET A 148 20.67 -21.53 -36.58
C MET A 148 19.70 -21.58 -37.76
N SER A 149 18.93 -22.66 -37.84
CA SER A 149 17.81 -22.77 -38.78
C SER A 149 16.72 -21.74 -38.43
N LYS A 150 16.07 -21.17 -39.45
CA LYS A 150 14.95 -20.22 -39.26
C LYS A 150 13.70 -20.88 -38.67
N ASP A 151 13.53 -22.19 -38.91
CA ASP A 151 12.44 -22.97 -38.36
C ASP A 151 12.97 -23.91 -37.26
N LEU A 152 12.55 -23.65 -36.01
CA LEU A 152 12.88 -24.44 -34.83
C LEU A 152 11.70 -25.26 -34.29
N LEU A 153 10.60 -25.37 -35.05
CA LEU A 153 9.46 -26.22 -34.65
C LEU A 153 9.86 -27.70 -34.53
N PRO A 154 10.62 -28.29 -35.48
CA PRO A 154 10.99 -29.71 -35.40
C PRO A 154 11.93 -29.99 -34.22
N LEU A 155 11.66 -31.08 -33.49
CA LEU A 155 12.46 -31.50 -32.34
C LEU A 155 13.91 -31.84 -32.74
N GLU A 156 14.09 -32.47 -33.90
CA GLU A 156 15.41 -32.83 -34.44
C GLU A 156 16.31 -31.61 -34.67
N VAL A 157 15.73 -30.51 -35.18
CA VAL A 157 16.46 -29.26 -35.42
C VAL A 157 16.89 -28.61 -34.11
N ARG A 158 16.01 -28.65 -33.10
CA ARG A 158 16.31 -28.15 -31.75
C ARG A 158 17.42 -28.97 -31.05
N GLU A 159 17.37 -30.29 -31.13
CA GLU A 159 18.43 -31.16 -30.61
C GLU A 159 19.76 -30.92 -31.32
N ASN A 160 19.76 -30.81 -32.65
CA ASN A 160 20.98 -30.54 -33.41
C ASN A 160 21.61 -29.19 -33.03
N THR A 161 20.77 -28.16 -32.80
CA THR A 161 21.25 -26.85 -32.35
C THR A 161 21.87 -26.94 -30.95
N LEU A 162 21.26 -27.63 -29.99
CA LEU A 162 21.86 -27.83 -28.66
C LEU A 162 23.11 -28.71 -28.67
N LYS A 163 23.23 -29.67 -29.60
CA LYS A 163 24.47 -30.43 -29.81
C LYS A 163 25.61 -29.51 -30.25
N GLN A 164 25.35 -28.57 -31.17
CA GLN A 164 26.34 -27.57 -31.58
C GLN A 164 26.76 -26.67 -30.42
N VAL A 165 25.82 -26.26 -29.55
CA VAL A 165 26.14 -25.53 -28.30
C VAL A 165 27.04 -26.35 -27.40
N SER A 166 26.71 -27.63 -27.21
CA SER A 166 27.46 -28.54 -26.34
C SER A 166 28.87 -28.80 -26.89
N GLU A 167 29.02 -28.93 -28.21
CA GLU A 167 30.32 -29.05 -28.89
C GLU A 167 31.14 -27.76 -28.78
N PHE A 168 30.50 -26.59 -28.90
CA PHE A 168 31.17 -25.32 -28.70
C PHE A 168 31.71 -25.19 -27.26
N LEU A 169 30.89 -25.54 -26.26
CA LEU A 169 31.27 -25.47 -24.85
C LEU A 169 32.31 -26.52 -24.46
N SER A 170 32.34 -27.68 -25.12
CA SER A 170 33.39 -28.68 -24.89
C SER A 170 34.75 -28.19 -25.38
N ARG A 171 34.78 -27.41 -26.48
CA ARG A 171 35.99 -26.75 -26.98
C ARG A 171 36.36 -25.50 -26.17
N LYS A 172 35.36 -24.75 -25.69
CA LYS A 172 35.53 -23.49 -24.95
C LYS A 172 34.64 -23.46 -23.71
N PRO A 173 35.12 -23.98 -22.56
CA PRO A 173 34.31 -24.09 -21.34
C PRO A 173 33.82 -22.75 -20.78
N SER A 174 34.55 -21.66 -21.01
CA SER A 174 34.18 -20.32 -20.55
C SER A 174 33.09 -19.66 -21.41
N GLY A 175 32.76 -20.24 -22.56
CA GLY A 175 31.74 -19.72 -23.47
C GLY A 175 32.07 -18.38 -24.15
N LEU A 176 33.31 -17.88 -24.03
CA LEU A 176 33.77 -16.59 -24.59
C LEU A 176 32.85 -15.40 -24.23
N PRO A 177 32.82 -14.96 -22.97
CA PRO A 177 32.01 -13.82 -22.57
C PRO A 177 32.35 -12.58 -23.40
N LEU A 178 31.34 -11.79 -23.75
CA LEU A 178 31.53 -10.41 -24.24
C LEU A 178 32.16 -9.59 -23.12
N ASP A 179 33.20 -8.83 -23.46
CA ASP A 179 33.78 -7.87 -22.53
C ASP A 179 32.87 -6.63 -22.41
N PRO A 180 32.37 -6.31 -21.20
CA PRO A 180 31.54 -5.12 -21.00
C PRO A 180 32.26 -3.82 -21.36
N GLU A 181 33.59 -3.72 -21.16
CA GLU A 181 34.34 -2.50 -21.48
C GLU A 181 34.76 -2.45 -22.95
N GLY A 182 35.39 -3.51 -23.45
CA GLY A 182 35.89 -3.58 -24.82
C GLY A 182 34.82 -3.79 -25.89
N ASP A 183 33.93 -4.77 -25.70
CA ASP A 183 32.94 -5.17 -26.72
C ASP A 183 31.63 -4.37 -26.61
N MET A 184 31.16 -4.12 -25.38
CA MET A 184 29.89 -3.42 -25.11
C MET A 184 30.04 -1.91 -24.86
N ASN A 185 31.29 -1.41 -24.82
CA ASN A 185 31.64 -0.01 -24.63
C ASN A 185 30.98 0.65 -23.40
N ILE A 186 30.89 -0.09 -22.28
CA ILE A 186 30.31 0.40 -21.03
C ILE A 186 31.35 1.24 -20.27
N GLN A 187 31.34 2.55 -20.51
CA GLN A 187 32.26 3.50 -19.85
C GLN A 187 31.70 4.12 -18.56
N SER A 188 30.69 3.50 -17.94
CA SER A 188 30.06 4.02 -16.73
C SER A 188 31.04 4.06 -15.56
N SER A 189 31.17 5.22 -14.92
CA SER A 189 32.00 5.37 -13.70
C SER A 189 31.48 4.51 -12.54
N SER A 190 30.17 4.23 -12.52
CA SER A 190 29.54 3.32 -11.56
C SER A 190 30.02 1.89 -11.78
N TYR A 191 29.98 1.40 -13.03
CA TYR A 191 30.44 0.06 -13.40
C TYR A 191 31.91 -0.17 -12.98
N LYS A 192 32.82 0.74 -13.37
CA LYS A 192 34.25 0.63 -13.03
C LYS A 192 34.50 0.59 -11.53
N LYS A 193 33.75 1.38 -10.75
CA LYS A 193 33.83 1.36 -9.28
C LYS A 193 33.36 0.03 -8.72
N THR A 194 32.26 -0.51 -9.22
CA THR A 194 31.70 -1.79 -8.75
C THR A 194 32.62 -2.96 -9.09
N VAL A 195 33.19 -3.02 -10.31
CA VAL A 195 34.15 -4.07 -10.71
C VAL A 195 35.41 -4.04 -9.85
N ARG A 196 36.02 -2.88 -9.63
CA ARG A 196 37.19 -2.76 -8.71
C ARG A 196 36.88 -3.23 -7.30
N ARG A 197 35.65 -3.02 -6.82
CA ARG A 197 35.22 -3.52 -5.50
C ARG A 197 35.04 -5.04 -5.50
N ILE A 198 34.56 -5.63 -6.59
CA ILE A 198 34.48 -7.08 -6.76
C ILE A 198 35.89 -7.69 -6.73
N GLU A 199 36.84 -7.17 -7.51
CA GLU A 199 38.23 -7.64 -7.52
C GLU A 199 38.88 -7.54 -6.12
N ALA A 200 38.64 -6.43 -5.41
CA ALA A 200 39.13 -6.26 -4.04
C ALA A 200 38.52 -7.29 -3.08
N LEU A 201 37.23 -7.62 -3.23
CA LEU A 201 36.56 -8.66 -2.43
C LEU A 201 37.08 -10.07 -2.77
N GLU A 202 37.36 -10.37 -4.04
CA GLU A 202 37.95 -11.66 -4.45
C GLU A 202 39.31 -11.89 -3.79
N HIS A 203 40.16 -10.88 -3.79
CA HIS A 203 41.45 -10.94 -3.11
C HIS A 203 41.32 -11.02 -1.58
N LEU A 204 40.23 -10.48 -0.99
CA LEU A 204 39.93 -10.66 0.43
C LEU A 204 39.45 -12.08 0.74
N PHE A 205 38.70 -12.73 -0.16
CA PHE A 205 38.29 -14.13 0.01
C PHE A 205 39.49 -15.08 -0.01
N GLU A 206 40.44 -14.88 -0.93
CA GLU A 206 41.66 -15.70 -1.02
C GLU A 206 42.51 -15.64 0.26
N LYS A 207 42.52 -14.49 0.93
CA LYS A 207 43.26 -14.26 2.17
C LYS A 207 42.54 -14.73 3.43
N HIS A 208 41.23 -14.99 3.35
CA HIS A 208 40.43 -15.29 4.53
C HIS A 208 40.68 -16.71 5.04
N GLU A 209 41.06 -16.87 6.30
CA GLU A 209 41.46 -18.16 6.89
C GLU A 209 40.33 -19.20 6.84
N ILE A 210 39.09 -18.76 7.06
CA ILE A 210 37.89 -19.62 7.05
C ILE A 210 37.60 -20.20 5.66
N ALA A 211 37.98 -19.53 4.56
CA ALA A 211 37.74 -19.99 3.19
C ALA A 211 38.38 -21.37 2.91
N LYS A 212 39.43 -21.73 3.65
CA LYS A 212 40.17 -22.99 3.52
C LYS A 212 39.56 -24.14 4.33
N SER A 213 38.55 -23.88 5.15
CA SER A 213 37.92 -24.90 5.99
C SER A 213 36.97 -25.79 5.19
N PRO A 214 37.05 -27.13 5.30
CA PRO A 214 36.17 -28.05 4.58
C PRO A 214 34.71 -27.98 5.03
N LEU A 215 34.45 -27.50 6.26
CA LEU A 215 33.11 -27.42 6.88
C LEU A 215 32.44 -26.04 6.71
N ILE A 216 33.03 -25.15 5.91
CA ILE A 216 32.55 -23.77 5.76
C ILE A 216 31.09 -23.71 5.30
N LYS A 217 30.68 -24.57 4.37
CA LYS A 217 29.31 -24.60 3.82
C LYS A 217 28.27 -24.93 4.90
N GLU A 218 28.58 -25.89 5.77
CA GLU A 218 27.70 -26.28 6.87
C GLU A 218 27.63 -25.18 7.93
N LYS A 219 28.79 -24.61 8.30
CA LYS A 219 28.86 -23.48 9.23
C LYS A 219 28.05 -22.28 8.73
N LEU A 220 28.16 -21.91 7.45
CA LEU A 220 27.38 -20.83 6.83
C LEU A 220 25.87 -21.12 6.83
N LYS A 221 25.47 -22.36 6.58
CA LYS A 221 24.05 -22.77 6.63
C LYS A 221 23.45 -22.59 8.02
N VAL A 222 24.17 -22.98 9.06
CA VAL A 222 23.76 -22.79 10.45
C VAL A 222 23.70 -21.30 10.81
N LEU A 223 24.70 -20.51 10.39
CA LEU A 223 24.71 -19.06 10.64
C LEU A 223 23.54 -18.35 9.96
N HIS A 224 23.26 -18.65 8.69
CA HIS A 224 22.12 -18.09 7.95
C HIS A 224 20.80 -18.40 8.66
N SER A 225 20.62 -19.65 9.08
CA SER A 225 19.42 -20.08 9.82
C SER A 225 19.26 -19.30 11.12
N LYS A 226 20.36 -19.08 11.87
CA LYS A 226 20.38 -18.25 13.09
C LYS A 226 20.00 -16.79 12.80
N GLN A 227 20.52 -16.20 11.71
CA GLN A 227 20.20 -14.83 11.32
C GLN A 227 18.73 -14.67 10.91
N GLU A 228 18.18 -15.60 10.13
CA GLU A 228 16.75 -15.58 9.77
C GLU A 228 15.86 -15.66 11.01
N LEU A 229 16.14 -16.60 11.93
CA LEU A 229 15.39 -16.72 13.17
C LEU A 229 15.47 -15.45 14.00
N THR A 230 16.66 -14.83 14.07
CA THR A 230 16.87 -13.56 14.78
C THR A 230 16.06 -12.42 14.14
N ALA A 231 16.03 -12.33 12.81
CA ALA A 231 15.24 -11.34 12.09
C ALA A 231 13.73 -11.56 12.32
N ARG A 232 13.26 -12.82 12.26
CA ARG A 232 11.86 -13.18 12.57
C ARG A 232 11.50 -12.82 14.01
N ILE A 233 12.35 -13.13 14.99
CA ILE A 233 12.16 -12.73 16.39
C ILE A 233 12.07 -11.21 16.52
N LYS A 234 12.92 -10.44 15.82
CA LYS A 234 12.89 -8.97 15.83
C LYS A 234 11.56 -8.43 15.26
N LEU A 235 11.06 -9.01 14.17
CA LEU A 235 9.78 -8.64 13.57
C LEU A 235 8.60 -8.95 14.50
N ILE A 236 8.55 -10.15 15.06
CA ILE A 236 7.50 -10.56 16.01
C ILE A 236 7.52 -9.64 17.24
N ARG A 237 8.70 -9.35 17.80
CA ARG A 237 8.84 -8.40 18.93
C ARG A 237 8.35 -7.00 18.58
N LYS A 238 8.63 -6.51 17.36
CA LYS A 238 8.12 -5.21 16.90
C LYS A 238 6.59 -5.23 16.84
N SER A 239 6.00 -6.27 16.27
CA SER A 239 4.55 -6.47 16.19
C SER A 239 3.88 -6.57 17.56
N MET A 240 4.52 -7.25 18.52
CA MET A 240 4.03 -7.34 19.89
C MET A 240 4.12 -5.99 20.62
N ARG A 241 5.14 -5.17 20.35
CA ARG A 241 5.26 -3.83 20.97
C ARG A 241 4.24 -2.85 20.40
N SER A 242 3.86 -3.01 19.13
CA SER A 242 2.74 -2.27 18.52
C SER A 242 1.37 -2.84 18.91
N SER A 243 1.28 -3.71 19.91
CA SER A 243 -0.01 -4.26 20.37
C SER A 243 -0.98 -3.13 20.72
N THR A 244 -2.22 -3.34 20.28
CA THR A 244 -3.39 -2.45 20.39
C THR A 244 -3.62 -1.91 21.79
N ALA A 245 -3.31 -2.67 22.84
CA ALA A 245 -3.51 -2.26 24.23
C ALA A 245 -2.74 -0.99 24.63
N LEU A 246 -1.51 -0.79 24.15
CA LEU A 246 -0.75 0.43 24.46
C LEU A 246 -1.28 1.63 23.67
N ALA A 247 -1.68 1.40 22.42
CA ALA A 247 -2.29 2.42 21.57
C ALA A 247 -3.60 2.96 22.17
N PHE A 248 -4.48 2.08 22.66
CA PHE A 248 -5.72 2.50 23.33
C PHE A 248 -5.45 3.29 24.62
N LYS A 249 -4.39 2.96 25.36
CA LYS A 249 -4.00 3.69 26.56
C LYS A 249 -3.55 5.12 26.24
N ASP A 250 -2.79 5.29 25.16
CA ASP A 250 -2.29 6.60 24.75
C ASP A 250 -3.40 7.46 24.13
N GLU A 251 -4.30 6.85 23.36
CA GLU A 251 -5.51 7.49 22.84
C GLU A 251 -6.44 7.94 23.99
N LEU A 252 -6.72 7.08 24.96
CA LEU A 252 -7.54 7.41 26.13
C LEU A 252 -6.95 8.60 26.90
N LYS A 253 -5.62 8.63 27.09
CA LYS A 253 -4.95 9.78 27.72
C LYS A 253 -5.08 11.06 26.88
N ALA A 254 -5.01 10.96 25.55
CA ALA A 254 -5.21 12.10 24.67
C ALA A 254 -6.63 12.65 24.77
N ARG A 255 -7.64 11.78 24.69
CA ARG A 255 -9.06 12.17 24.85
C ARG A 255 -9.36 12.74 26.24
N LYS A 256 -8.81 12.17 27.32
CA LYS A 256 -8.93 12.76 28.67
C LYS A 256 -8.34 14.17 28.76
N ARG A 257 -7.22 14.45 28.08
CA ARG A 257 -6.66 15.82 28.02
C ARG A 257 -7.62 16.78 27.34
N VAL A 258 -8.28 16.36 26.26
CA VAL A 258 -9.31 17.15 25.57
C VAL A 258 -10.45 17.48 26.52
N LEU A 259 -11.04 16.45 27.15
CA LEU A 259 -12.17 16.60 28.07
C LEU A 259 -11.84 17.52 29.25
N ARG A 260 -10.62 17.44 29.80
CA ARG A 260 -10.17 18.36 30.86
C ARG A 260 -10.03 19.79 30.38
N ARG A 261 -9.42 20.01 29.21
CA ARG A 261 -9.23 21.37 28.66
C ARG A 261 -10.53 22.04 28.24
N LEU A 262 -11.53 21.27 27.81
CA LEU A 262 -12.86 21.77 27.48
C LEU A 262 -13.78 21.91 28.71
N GLY A 263 -13.37 21.41 29.89
CA GLY A 263 -14.14 21.50 31.12
C GLY A 263 -15.27 20.46 31.23
N TYR A 264 -15.13 19.30 30.59
CA TYR A 264 -16.08 18.19 30.66
C TYR A 264 -15.80 17.27 31.86
N ILE A 265 -14.53 17.19 32.25
CA ILE A 265 -14.08 16.47 33.45
C ILE A 265 -13.02 17.29 34.19
N THR A 266 -12.92 17.10 35.51
CA THR A 266 -11.88 17.70 36.35
C THR A 266 -10.51 17.03 36.17
N SER A 267 -9.48 17.57 36.82
CA SER A 267 -8.16 16.92 36.92
C SER A 267 -8.22 15.53 37.53
N ASP A 268 -9.20 15.29 38.41
CA ASP A 268 -9.42 14.02 39.12
C ASP A 268 -10.39 13.08 38.38
N ASP A 269 -10.66 13.36 37.10
CA ASP A 269 -11.57 12.59 36.24
C ASP A 269 -13.03 12.54 36.73
N VAL A 270 -13.47 13.58 37.45
CA VAL A 270 -14.87 13.75 37.86
C VAL A 270 -15.63 14.50 36.75
N VAL A 271 -16.82 14.02 36.40
CA VAL A 271 -17.66 14.59 35.32
C VAL A 271 -18.29 15.91 35.75
N GLU A 272 -18.12 16.93 34.92
CA GLU A 272 -18.67 18.29 35.08
C GLU A 272 -20.00 18.46 34.32
N LEU A 273 -20.64 19.63 34.45
CA LEU A 273 -21.92 19.93 33.79
C LEU A 273 -21.89 19.71 32.27
N LYS A 274 -20.84 20.18 31.58
CA LYS A 274 -20.65 19.92 30.14
C LYS A 274 -20.56 18.43 29.84
N GLY A 275 -19.87 17.68 30.70
CA GLY A 275 -19.74 16.23 30.57
C GLY A 275 -21.09 15.51 30.71
N LYS A 276 -21.95 15.96 31.63
CA LYS A 276 -23.31 15.41 31.79
C LYS A 276 -24.18 15.65 30.54
N VAL A 277 -24.18 16.87 30.01
CA VAL A 277 -24.89 17.21 28.76
C VAL A 277 -24.40 16.33 27.61
N ALA A 278 -23.09 16.18 27.47
CA ALA A 278 -22.51 15.37 26.40
C ALA A 278 -22.84 13.88 26.52
N CYS A 279 -23.03 13.35 27.73
CA CYS A 279 -23.44 11.96 27.94
C CYS A 279 -24.84 11.64 27.39
N GLU A 280 -25.72 12.65 27.27
CA GLU A 280 -27.07 12.46 26.72
C GLU A 280 -27.08 12.47 25.18
N ILE A 281 -26.00 12.92 24.53
CA ILE A 281 -25.91 13.06 23.08
C ILE A 281 -25.22 11.82 22.50
N SER A 282 -25.93 11.08 21.65
CA SER A 282 -25.38 9.89 20.97
C SER A 282 -25.64 9.84 19.46
N SER A 283 -26.60 10.64 18.97
CA SER A 283 -26.98 10.65 17.55
C SER A 283 -26.21 11.69 16.71
N ALA A 284 -25.38 12.53 17.34
CA ALA A 284 -24.60 13.64 16.76
C ALA A 284 -23.21 13.77 17.44
N ASP A 285 -22.33 14.65 16.91
CA ASP A 285 -21.04 14.96 17.54
C ASP A 285 -21.26 15.67 18.88
N GLU A 286 -20.99 14.95 19.97
CA GLU A 286 -21.34 15.33 21.34
C GLU A 286 -20.55 16.55 21.84
N LEU A 287 -19.29 16.69 21.40
CA LEU A 287 -18.44 17.80 21.83
C LEU A 287 -18.87 19.11 21.17
N THR A 288 -19.00 19.13 19.85
CA THR A 288 -19.36 20.36 19.12
C THR A 288 -20.76 20.82 19.48
N LEU A 289 -21.71 19.88 19.62
CA LEU A 289 -23.10 20.22 19.97
C LEU A 289 -23.21 20.77 21.39
N THR A 290 -22.52 20.14 22.36
CA THR A 290 -22.45 20.67 23.74
C THR A 290 -21.80 22.05 23.78
N GLU A 291 -20.70 22.27 23.05
CA GLU A 291 -20.07 23.59 22.99
C GLU A 291 -20.99 24.66 22.39
N LEU A 292 -21.78 24.33 21.35
CA LEU A 292 -22.78 25.27 20.81
C LEU A 292 -23.86 25.62 21.83
N MET A 293 -24.33 24.64 22.60
CA MET A 293 -25.32 24.83 23.65
C MET A 293 -24.78 25.76 24.77
N PHE A 294 -23.56 25.51 25.26
CA PHE A 294 -22.95 26.32 26.32
C PHE A 294 -22.46 27.71 25.87
N ASN A 295 -22.20 27.91 24.57
CA ASN A 295 -21.89 29.22 24.01
C ASN A 295 -23.13 30.11 23.83
N GLY A 296 -24.33 29.61 24.18
CA GLY A 296 -25.59 30.35 24.11
C GLY A 296 -26.16 30.48 22.70
N VAL A 297 -25.50 29.94 21.66
CA VAL A 297 -25.91 30.07 20.26
C VAL A 297 -27.36 29.62 20.08
N LEU A 298 -27.73 28.45 20.63
CA LEU A 298 -29.07 27.88 20.47
C LEU A 298 -30.18 28.67 21.19
N LYS A 299 -29.82 29.46 22.22
CA LYS A 299 -30.78 30.21 23.03
C LYS A 299 -31.39 31.38 22.27
N ASP A 300 -30.63 32.02 21.39
CA ASP A 300 -31.07 33.22 20.66
C ASP A 300 -31.76 32.92 19.32
N LEU A 301 -31.62 31.70 18.78
CA LEU A 301 -32.18 31.34 17.47
C LEU A 301 -33.71 31.22 17.48
N LYS A 302 -34.36 31.46 16.35
CA LYS A 302 -35.73 30.96 16.16
C LYS A 302 -35.72 29.42 16.10
N VAL A 303 -36.85 28.80 16.41
CA VAL A 303 -36.95 27.33 16.40
C VAL A 303 -36.62 26.76 15.02
N GLU A 304 -37.05 27.41 13.94
CA GLU A 304 -36.79 26.98 12.57
C GLU A 304 -35.30 27.10 12.19
N GLU A 305 -34.63 28.16 12.67
CA GLU A 305 -33.19 28.39 12.48
C GLU A 305 -32.37 27.33 13.24
N MET A 306 -32.78 27.01 14.47
CA MET A 306 -32.16 25.98 15.30
C MET A 306 -32.28 24.59 14.66
N VAL A 307 -33.48 24.21 14.23
CA VAL A 307 -33.73 22.93 13.54
C VAL A 307 -32.90 22.84 12.25
N SER A 308 -32.82 23.94 11.50
CA SER A 308 -31.97 24.04 10.30
C SER A 308 -30.49 23.84 10.63
N LEU A 309 -29.96 24.51 11.65
CA LEU A 309 -28.56 24.35 12.08
C LEU A 309 -28.25 22.91 12.52
N LEU A 310 -29.13 22.31 13.32
CA LEU A 310 -28.96 20.94 13.82
C LEU A 310 -28.98 19.89 12.68
N SER A 311 -29.60 20.19 11.54
CA SER A 311 -29.56 19.31 10.36
C SER A 311 -28.13 19.02 9.88
N CYS A 312 -27.18 19.94 10.11
CA CYS A 312 -25.78 19.80 9.76
C CYS A 312 -25.07 18.66 10.51
N PHE A 313 -25.60 18.23 11.67
CA PHE A 313 -25.04 17.15 12.48
C PHE A 313 -25.46 15.75 12.00
N VAL A 314 -26.61 15.66 11.33
CA VAL A 314 -27.24 14.38 10.97
C VAL A 314 -27.08 14.04 9.48
N TRP A 315 -26.86 15.06 8.64
CA TRP A 315 -26.69 14.89 7.20
C TRP A 315 -25.28 14.40 6.84
N GLN A 316 -25.20 13.26 6.18
CA GLN A 316 -23.92 12.59 5.87
C GLN A 316 -23.66 12.40 4.36
N GLU A 317 -24.63 12.72 3.49
CA GLU A 317 -24.49 12.59 2.03
C GLU A 317 -23.91 13.87 1.43
N LYS A 318 -23.04 13.75 0.42
CA LYS A 318 -22.34 14.92 -0.16
C LYS A 318 -23.03 15.27 -1.46
N LEU A 319 -23.61 16.45 -1.56
CA LEU A 319 -24.13 16.95 -2.82
C LEU A 319 -23.01 17.71 -3.56
N GLN A 320 -22.81 17.40 -4.84
CA GLN A 320 -21.80 18.09 -5.66
C GLN A 320 -22.22 19.53 -5.98
N ASP A 321 -23.53 19.76 -6.17
CA ASP A 321 -24.11 21.06 -6.53
C ASP A 321 -25.11 21.53 -5.45
N ALA A 322 -24.69 21.54 -4.19
CA ALA A 322 -25.52 22.07 -3.10
C ALA A 322 -25.70 23.59 -3.24
N ALA A 323 -26.94 24.06 -3.20
CA ALA A 323 -27.21 25.50 -3.10
C ALA A 323 -26.70 26.03 -1.76
N LYS A 324 -26.12 27.23 -1.76
CA LYS A 324 -25.76 27.90 -0.51
C LYS A 324 -27.02 28.30 0.26
N PRO A 325 -27.05 28.14 1.59
CA PRO A 325 -28.13 28.67 2.41
C PRO A 325 -28.27 30.19 2.27
N ARG A 326 -29.44 30.74 2.64
CA ARG A 326 -29.65 32.19 2.78
C ARG A 326 -28.67 32.78 3.79
N GLU A 327 -28.39 34.07 3.68
CA GLU A 327 -27.39 34.78 4.49
C GLU A 327 -27.52 34.53 6.00
N GLU A 328 -28.76 34.55 6.53
CA GLU A 328 -29.02 34.27 7.94
C GLU A 328 -28.58 32.86 8.37
N LEU A 329 -28.83 31.84 7.54
CA LEU A 329 -28.47 30.45 7.83
C LEU A 329 -26.97 30.19 7.58
N ASP A 330 -26.40 30.83 6.56
CA ASP A 330 -24.97 30.76 6.26
C ASP A 330 -24.12 31.34 7.40
N PHE A 331 -24.61 32.41 8.04
CA PHE A 331 -24.00 32.96 9.26
C PHE A 331 -24.02 31.97 10.42
N LEU A 332 -25.13 31.27 10.65
CA LEU A 332 -25.21 30.23 11.69
C LEU A 332 -24.31 29.04 11.37
N PHE A 333 -24.26 28.63 10.10
CA PHE A 333 -23.38 27.57 9.67
C PHE A 333 -21.90 27.93 9.90
N THR A 334 -21.52 29.19 9.65
CA THR A 334 -20.17 29.69 9.93
C THR A 334 -19.85 29.60 11.43
N GLN A 335 -20.78 29.96 12.32
CA GLN A 335 -20.58 29.82 13.77
C GLN A 335 -20.40 28.36 14.21
N LEU A 336 -21.15 27.43 13.60
CA LEU A 336 -20.96 25.99 13.80
C LEU A 336 -19.57 25.57 13.34
N GLN A 337 -19.14 25.97 12.15
CA GLN A 337 -17.81 25.64 11.63
C GLN A 337 -16.69 26.18 12.51
N ASP A 338 -16.82 27.40 13.03
CA ASP A 338 -15.85 27.99 13.96
C ASP A 338 -15.79 27.20 15.27
N THR A 339 -16.93 26.77 15.80
CA THR A 339 -17.00 25.96 17.01
C THR A 339 -16.38 24.58 16.79
N ALA A 340 -16.75 23.89 15.71
CA ALA A 340 -16.15 22.62 15.29
C ALA A 340 -14.63 22.73 15.11
N ARG A 341 -14.16 23.82 14.49
CA ARG A 341 -12.74 24.10 14.27
C ARG A 341 -11.99 24.32 15.58
N ARG A 342 -12.58 25.04 16.55
CA ARG A 342 -11.99 25.19 17.89
C ARG A 342 -11.85 23.84 18.60
N VAL A 343 -12.91 23.02 18.58
CA VAL A 343 -12.91 21.67 19.18
C VAL A 343 -11.86 20.79 18.50
N ALA A 344 -11.84 20.71 17.18
CA ALA A 344 -10.88 19.89 16.43
C ALA A 344 -9.42 20.33 16.60
N LYS A 345 -9.14 21.63 16.62
CA LYS A 345 -7.79 22.15 16.91
C LYS A 345 -7.33 21.72 18.31
N LEU A 346 -8.20 21.82 19.31
CA LEU A 346 -7.87 21.40 20.67
C LEU A 346 -7.67 19.87 20.77
N GLN A 347 -8.45 19.08 20.02
CA GLN A 347 -8.22 17.63 19.89
C GLN A 347 -6.83 17.34 19.28
N PHE A 348 -6.49 18.02 18.19
CA PHE A 348 -5.20 17.89 17.53
C PHE A 348 -4.03 18.28 18.45
N GLU A 349 -4.11 19.42 19.15
CA GLU A 349 -3.13 19.84 20.16
C GLU A 349 -2.94 18.81 21.28
N CYS A 350 -4.02 18.10 21.65
CA CYS A 350 -3.98 17.03 22.64
C CYS A 350 -3.42 15.70 22.11
N LYS A 351 -2.95 15.65 20.86
CA LYS A 351 -2.43 14.47 20.15
C LYS A 351 -3.49 13.42 19.81
N VAL A 352 -4.75 13.82 19.66
CA VAL A 352 -5.77 12.97 19.05
C VAL A 352 -5.52 12.94 17.54
N GLN A 353 -5.60 11.76 16.91
CA GLN A 353 -5.46 11.64 15.46
C GLN A 353 -6.74 12.12 14.80
N ILE A 354 -6.74 13.38 14.38
CA ILE A 354 -7.87 14.04 13.72
C ILE A 354 -7.35 15.01 12.66
N ASP A 355 -8.03 15.02 11.53
CA ASP A 355 -7.83 16.04 10.50
C ASP A 355 -8.87 17.14 10.71
N VAL A 356 -8.38 18.35 11.02
CA VAL A 356 -9.21 19.50 11.38
C VAL A 356 -10.13 19.91 10.23
N GLU A 357 -9.65 19.93 9.00
CA GLU A 357 -10.47 20.36 7.86
C GLU A 357 -11.50 19.31 7.51
N ASN A 358 -11.12 18.03 7.53
CA ASN A 358 -12.05 16.94 7.28
C ASN A 358 -13.16 16.91 8.34
N PHE A 359 -12.84 17.12 9.63
CA PHE A 359 -13.83 17.22 10.70
C PHE A 359 -14.78 18.40 10.52
N VAL A 360 -14.27 19.60 10.21
CA VAL A 360 -15.14 20.77 9.98
C VAL A 360 -16.04 20.54 8.76
N SER A 361 -15.52 19.90 7.71
CA SER A 361 -16.28 19.59 6.49
C SER A 361 -17.30 18.44 6.64
N SER A 362 -17.27 17.70 7.76
CA SER A 362 -18.29 16.67 8.01
C SER A 362 -19.63 17.27 8.40
N PHE A 363 -19.65 18.52 8.88
CA PHE A 363 -20.88 19.28 9.10
C PHE A 363 -21.32 19.91 7.79
N ARG A 364 -22.53 19.56 7.34
CA ARG A 364 -22.96 19.82 5.96
C ARG A 364 -24.22 20.67 5.89
N PRO A 365 -24.19 21.81 5.16
CA PRO A 365 -25.31 22.74 5.11
C PRO A 365 -26.37 22.35 4.07
N ASP A 366 -26.17 21.26 3.34
CA ASP A 366 -26.84 20.96 2.09
C ASP A 366 -28.38 20.87 2.20
N ILE A 367 -28.90 20.48 3.36
CA ILE A 367 -30.34 20.36 3.64
C ILE A 367 -30.89 21.45 4.58
N MET A 368 -30.08 22.45 4.95
CA MET A 368 -30.48 23.50 5.88
C MET A 368 -31.75 24.23 5.43
N GLU A 369 -31.84 24.58 4.15
CA GLU A 369 -33.00 25.28 3.57
C GLU A 369 -34.26 24.42 3.56
N ALA A 370 -34.15 23.15 3.15
CA ALA A 370 -35.27 22.22 3.13
C ALA A 370 -35.82 21.96 4.55
N VAL A 371 -34.93 21.75 5.51
CA VAL A 371 -35.30 21.50 6.91
C VAL A 371 -35.90 22.75 7.57
N TYR A 372 -35.40 23.94 7.24
CA TYR A 372 -36.00 25.19 7.70
C TYR A 372 -37.43 25.38 7.16
N ALA A 373 -37.63 25.15 5.85
CA ALA A 373 -38.95 25.24 5.23
C ALA A 373 -39.91 24.18 5.81
N TRP A 374 -39.41 22.98 6.10
CA TRP A 374 -40.17 21.95 6.80
C TRP A 374 -40.62 22.40 8.19
N ALA A 375 -39.72 22.99 8.99
CA ALA A 375 -40.05 23.52 10.31
C ALA A 375 -41.07 24.69 10.26
N LYS A 376 -41.11 25.45 9.16
CA LYS A 376 -42.12 26.50 8.90
C LYS A 376 -43.50 25.97 8.49
N GLY A 377 -43.64 24.68 8.20
CA GLY A 377 -44.92 24.08 7.78
C GLY A 377 -45.08 23.87 6.27
N SER A 378 -44.04 24.04 5.45
CA SER A 378 -44.11 23.74 4.00
C SER A 378 -44.48 22.28 3.72
N LYS A 379 -45.12 22.01 2.59
CA LYS A 379 -45.48 20.64 2.21
C LYS A 379 -44.25 19.86 1.77
N PHE A 380 -44.32 18.51 1.88
CA PHE A 380 -43.16 17.67 1.55
C PHE A 380 -42.70 17.83 0.10
N TYR A 381 -43.63 17.96 -0.87
CA TYR A 381 -43.22 18.17 -2.27
C TYR A 381 -42.50 19.52 -2.48
N GLU A 382 -42.85 20.57 -1.71
CA GLU A 382 -42.23 21.89 -1.82
C GLU A 382 -40.77 21.84 -1.34
N ILE A 383 -40.49 21.14 -0.24
CA ILE A 383 -39.11 21.01 0.26
C ILE A 383 -38.23 20.14 -0.64
N MET A 384 -38.83 19.20 -1.39
CA MET A 384 -38.13 18.40 -2.39
C MET A 384 -37.73 19.21 -3.62
N GLU A 385 -38.43 20.31 -3.93
CA GLU A 385 -38.01 21.23 -4.99
C GLU A 385 -36.82 22.11 -4.58
N ILE A 386 -36.64 22.35 -3.28
CA ILE A 386 -35.54 23.18 -2.74
C ILE A 386 -34.20 22.45 -2.81
N THR A 387 -34.19 21.13 -2.55
CA THR A 387 -32.95 20.34 -2.47
C THR A 387 -33.02 19.10 -3.35
N LYS A 388 -31.99 18.86 -4.17
CA LYS A 388 -31.89 17.71 -5.07
C LYS A 388 -31.39 16.45 -4.35
N VAL A 389 -32.10 16.04 -3.31
CA VAL A 389 -31.83 14.81 -2.54
C VAL A 389 -32.88 13.76 -2.81
N PHE A 390 -32.58 12.49 -2.50
CA PHE A 390 -33.61 11.45 -2.50
C PHE A 390 -34.57 11.64 -1.31
N GLU A 391 -35.86 11.42 -1.54
CA GLU A 391 -36.93 11.59 -0.55
C GLU A 391 -36.66 10.77 0.71
N GLY A 392 -36.25 9.51 0.54
CA GLY A 392 -35.93 8.61 1.64
C GLY A 392 -34.75 9.07 2.49
N SER A 393 -33.73 9.67 1.87
CA SER A 393 -32.57 10.23 2.58
C SER A 393 -32.98 11.43 3.42
N LEU A 394 -33.82 12.32 2.89
CA LEU A 394 -34.33 13.47 3.63
C LEU A 394 -35.24 13.04 4.80
N ILE A 395 -36.14 12.08 4.59
CA ILE A 395 -37.00 11.52 5.65
C ILE A 395 -36.13 10.93 6.78
N ARG A 396 -35.09 10.16 6.42
CA ARG A 396 -34.16 9.59 7.41
C ARG A 396 -33.41 10.67 8.19
N ALA A 397 -32.98 11.74 7.51
CA ALA A 397 -32.30 12.86 8.15
C ALA A 397 -33.21 13.59 9.14
N ILE A 398 -34.48 13.86 8.78
CA ILE A 398 -35.45 14.51 9.68
C ILE A 398 -35.80 13.62 10.87
N ARG A 399 -35.92 12.30 10.69
CA ARG A 399 -36.10 11.37 11.81
C ARG A 399 -34.91 11.36 12.77
N ARG A 400 -33.68 11.32 12.24
CA ARG A 400 -32.47 11.40 13.06
C ARG A 400 -32.33 12.76 13.75
N LEU A 401 -32.80 13.83 13.11
CA LEU A 401 -32.86 15.15 13.73
C LEU A 401 -33.84 15.18 14.91
N GLU A 402 -34.97 14.49 14.82
CA GLU A 402 -35.89 14.32 15.96
C GLU A 402 -35.23 13.57 17.11
N GLU A 403 -34.47 12.49 16.84
CA GLU A 403 -33.70 11.79 17.87
C GLU A 403 -32.68 12.72 18.57
N VAL A 404 -31.97 13.56 17.80
CA VAL A 404 -31.04 14.55 18.36
C VAL A 404 -31.78 15.57 19.24
N LEU A 405 -32.95 16.03 18.81
CA LEU A 405 -33.76 16.96 19.61
C LEU A 405 -34.26 16.30 20.91
N GLN A 406 -34.68 15.03 20.87
CA GLN A 406 -35.05 14.29 22.09
C GLN A 406 -33.87 14.18 23.06
N GLN A 407 -32.66 13.91 22.56
CA GLN A 407 -31.44 13.89 23.37
C GLN A 407 -31.12 15.27 23.96
N LEU A 408 -31.33 16.34 23.21
CA LEU A 408 -31.14 17.71 23.70
C LEU A 408 -32.17 18.13 24.75
N ILE A 409 -33.41 17.63 24.67
CA ILE A 409 -34.44 17.81 25.71
C ILE A 409 -33.95 17.20 27.03
N GLU A 410 -33.49 15.94 27.01
CA GLU A 410 -32.97 15.27 28.21
C GLU A 410 -31.68 15.95 28.73
N ALA A 411 -30.82 16.41 27.82
CA ALA A 411 -29.63 17.15 28.18
C ALA A 411 -29.96 18.49 28.88
N ALA A 412 -30.93 19.25 28.37
CA ALA A 412 -31.39 20.50 28.97
C ALA A 412 -32.04 20.27 30.35
N LYS A 413 -32.86 19.22 30.49
CA LYS A 413 -33.44 18.78 31.77
C LYS A 413 -32.36 18.46 32.79
N SER A 414 -31.29 17.77 32.39
CA SER A 414 -30.21 17.34 33.29
C SER A 414 -29.46 18.49 33.96
N ILE A 415 -29.46 19.68 33.35
CA ILE A 415 -28.80 20.89 33.86
C ILE A 415 -29.80 21.96 34.34
N GLY A 416 -31.10 21.73 34.21
CA GLY A 416 -32.15 22.66 34.64
C GLY A 416 -32.38 23.87 33.72
N GLU A 417 -32.04 23.77 32.44
CA GLU A 417 -32.26 24.82 31.43
C GLU A 417 -33.67 24.72 30.81
N ILE A 418 -34.68 25.17 31.57
CA ILE A 418 -36.11 25.04 31.23
C ILE A 418 -36.47 25.76 29.92
N GLU A 419 -35.84 26.91 29.62
CA GLU A 419 -36.09 27.65 28.38
C GLU A 419 -35.62 26.89 27.13
N LEU A 420 -34.44 26.25 27.20
CA LEU A 420 -33.94 25.43 26.12
C LEU A 420 -34.76 24.14 25.96
N GLU A 421 -35.13 23.51 27.07
CA GLU A 421 -36.02 22.35 27.09
C GLU A 421 -37.30 22.62 26.31
N ALA A 422 -38.06 23.66 26.70
CA ALA A 422 -39.31 24.03 26.04
C ALA A 422 -39.12 24.35 24.55
N LYS A 423 -37.99 24.96 24.20
CA LYS A 423 -37.65 25.30 22.82
C LYS A 423 -37.36 24.06 21.97
N PHE A 424 -36.67 23.06 22.53
CA PHE A 424 -36.44 21.79 21.86
C PHE A 424 -37.75 20.98 21.72
N GLU A 425 -38.63 21.02 22.72
CA GLU A 425 -39.97 20.43 22.62
C GLU A 425 -40.81 21.08 21.51
N GLU A 426 -40.77 22.41 21.39
CA GLU A 426 -41.41 23.12 20.29
C GLU A 426 -40.83 22.70 18.94
N ALA A 427 -39.50 22.55 18.85
CA ALA A 427 -38.82 22.07 17.66
C ALA A 427 -39.28 20.68 17.21
N VAL A 428 -39.39 19.74 18.15
CA VAL A 428 -39.94 18.39 17.89
C VAL A 428 -41.35 18.50 17.33
N SER A 429 -42.21 19.33 17.94
CA SER A 429 -43.61 19.48 17.49
C SER A 429 -43.72 20.01 16.06
N LYS A 430 -42.81 20.90 15.63
CA LYS A 430 -42.79 21.48 14.27
C LYS A 430 -42.34 20.50 13.20
N ILE A 431 -41.40 19.60 13.52
CA ILE A 431 -40.87 18.65 12.54
C ILE A 431 -41.64 17.33 12.49
N LYS A 432 -42.29 16.93 13.59
CA LYS A 432 -42.96 15.64 13.75
C LYS A 432 -44.36 15.62 13.13
N ARG A 433 -44.42 15.62 11.79
CA ARG A 433 -45.69 15.63 11.05
C ARG A 433 -45.65 14.84 9.74
N ASP A 434 -46.85 14.56 9.22
CA ASP A 434 -47.14 14.01 7.89
C ASP A 434 -46.28 12.78 7.49
N ILE A 435 -45.92 12.71 6.21
CA ILE A 435 -45.25 11.57 5.56
C ILE A 435 -43.93 11.17 6.22
N VAL A 436 -43.22 12.13 6.83
CA VAL A 436 -41.92 11.87 7.47
C VAL A 436 -42.08 10.92 8.67
N PHE A 437 -43.21 10.99 9.38
CA PHE A 437 -43.50 10.19 10.56
C PHE A 437 -44.62 9.17 10.36
N ALA A 438 -44.93 8.83 9.10
CA ALA A 438 -45.84 7.73 8.79
C ALA A 438 -45.32 6.41 9.39
N ALA A 439 -46.23 5.62 9.96
CA ALA A 439 -45.93 4.32 10.55
C ALA A 439 -45.42 3.34 9.47
N SER A 440 -44.49 2.48 9.86
CA SER A 440 -44.04 1.37 9.00
C SER A 440 -45.20 0.42 8.73
N LEU A 441 -45.26 -0.14 7.52
CA LEU A 441 -46.20 -1.20 7.17
C LEU A 441 -45.89 -2.55 7.86
N TYR A 442 -44.72 -2.66 8.50
CA TYR A 442 -44.27 -3.86 9.23
C TYR A 442 -44.47 -3.78 10.75
N LEU A 443 -45.14 -2.73 11.25
CA LEU A 443 -45.49 -2.56 12.66
C LEU A 443 -46.82 -3.24 13.01
#